data_AF-A0A497PM13-F1
#
_entry.id   AF-A0A497PM13-F1
#
_cell.length_a   1.000
_cell.length_b   1.000
_cell.length_c   1.000
_cell.angle_alpha   90.00
_cell.angle_beta   90.00
_cell.angle_gamma   90.00
#
_symmetry.space_group_name_H-M   'P 1'
#
loop_
_entity.id
_entity.type
_entity.pdbx_description
1 polymer ?
#
loop_
_entity_poly.entity_id
_entity_poly.type
_entity_poly.pdbx_seq_one_letter_code
_entity_poly.pdbx_strand_id
1 'polypeptide(L)'
;ILKFLEKFDFSILPPFTALNINVPPIDYEKIKGWRITRQSKRRWEDYFEARVDPFGRTYYWMLGNVIEDDDEPDADYKAIQEGYVSITPISVFLTDEKLFEKLKNLMPKMA
;
A
#
# COMPACT_ATOMS: atom_id res chain seq x y z
N ILE A 1 8.47 -13.73 8.16
CA ILE A 1 8.80 -12.47 8.87
C ILE A 1 10.07 -12.59 9.70
N LEU A 2 10.17 -13.50 10.68
CA LEU A 2 11.36 -13.60 11.54
C LEU A 2 12.69 -13.71 10.74
N LYS A 3 12.73 -14.58 9.72
CA LYS A 3 13.87 -14.71 8.80
C LYS A 3 14.24 -13.44 8.01
N PHE A 4 13.28 -12.53 7.80
CA PHE A 4 13.56 -11.22 7.20
C PHE A 4 14.18 -10.30 8.26
N LEU A 5 13.59 -10.25 9.46
CA LEU A 5 14.07 -9.41 10.56
C LEU A 5 15.48 -9.80 11.01
N GLU A 6 15.86 -11.07 10.92
CA GLU A 6 17.23 -11.55 11.16
C GLU A 6 18.25 -10.96 10.18
N LYS A 7 17.83 -10.61 8.96
CA LYS A 7 18.69 -10.07 7.89
C LYS A 7 18.56 -8.56 7.72
N PHE A 8 17.52 -7.95 8.30
CA PHE A 8 17.21 -6.56 8.10
C PHE A 8 17.97 -5.69 9.11
N ASP A 9 18.77 -4.77 8.59
CA ASP A 9 19.46 -3.78 9.41
C ASP A 9 18.55 -2.57 9.65
N PHE A 10 18.06 -2.43 10.88
CA PHE A 10 17.20 -1.30 11.26
C PHE A 10 17.89 0.06 11.16
N SER A 11 19.23 0.12 11.15
CA SER A 11 19.97 1.38 11.01
C SER A 11 19.77 2.05 9.65
N ILE A 12 19.34 1.28 8.64
CA ILE A 12 19.09 1.80 7.29
C ILE A 12 17.71 2.46 7.16
N LEU A 13 16.84 2.36 8.17
CA LEU A 13 15.52 3.01 8.13
C LEU A 13 15.68 4.52 8.31
N PRO A 14 15.33 5.33 7.29
CA PRO A 14 15.32 6.77 7.44
C PRO A 14 14.27 7.21 8.46
N PRO A 15 14.44 8.38 9.11
CA PRO A 15 13.37 9.01 9.86
C PRO A 15 12.08 9.11 9.03
N PHE A 16 10.93 8.98 9.69
CA PHE A 16 9.61 9.09 9.06
C PHE A 16 9.31 8.03 7.97
N THR A 17 10.04 6.92 7.99
CA THR A 17 9.81 5.75 7.13
C THR A 17 9.29 4.58 7.97
N ALA A 18 8.35 3.81 7.42
CA ALA A 18 7.87 2.57 8.00
C ALA A 18 7.94 1.43 6.98
N LEU A 19 7.93 0.18 7.47
CA LEU A 19 7.73 -1.00 6.63
C LEU A 19 6.26 -1.43 6.75
N ASN A 20 5.52 -1.35 5.65
CA ASN A 20 4.22 -1.98 5.53
C ASN A 20 4.41 -3.46 5.18
N ILE A 21 3.90 -4.37 6.02
CA ILE A 21 4.11 -5.81 5.87
C ILE A 21 2.77 -6.52 5.77
N ASN A 22 2.57 -7.26 4.67
CA ASN A 22 1.39 -8.11 4.47
C ASN A 22 1.82 -9.58 4.41
N VAL A 23 1.09 -10.45 5.10
CA VAL A 23 1.34 -11.90 5.12
C VAL A 23 0.21 -12.61 4.38
N PRO A 24 0.50 -13.52 3.44
CA PRO A 24 -0.55 -14.22 2.72
C PRO A 24 -1.33 -15.16 3.65
N PRO A 25 -2.66 -15.32 3.46
CA PRO A 25 -3.52 -16.14 4.32
C PRO A 25 -3.42 -17.63 3.94
N ILE A 26 -2.20 -18.19 4.01
CA ILE A 26 -1.87 -19.59 3.69
C ILE A 26 -1.06 -20.21 4.82
N ASP A 27 -1.00 -21.55 4.87
CA ASP A 27 -0.20 -22.28 5.86
C ASP A 27 1.27 -21.81 5.82
N TYR A 28 1.90 -21.73 7.00
CA TYR A 28 3.26 -21.20 7.14
C TYR A 28 4.28 -21.92 6.25
N GLU A 29 4.16 -23.24 6.12
CA GLU A 29 5.01 -24.10 5.30
C GLU A 29 4.87 -23.83 3.79
N LYS A 30 3.76 -23.22 3.36
CA LYS A 30 3.50 -22.87 1.96
C LYS A 30 3.98 -21.46 1.60
N ILE A 31 4.40 -20.65 2.59
CA ILE A 31 4.94 -19.32 2.34
C ILE A 31 6.30 -19.44 1.64
N LYS A 32 6.40 -18.89 0.43
CA LYS A 32 7.58 -19.03 -0.44
C LYS A 32 8.77 -18.15 -0.05
N GLY A 33 8.57 -17.22 0.89
CA GLY A 33 9.56 -16.26 1.35
C GLY A 33 8.97 -14.86 1.51
N TRP A 34 9.81 -13.83 1.34
CA TRP A 34 9.39 -12.43 1.31
C TRP A 34 9.90 -11.75 0.04
N ARG A 35 9.22 -10.69 -0.37
CA ARG A 35 9.63 -9.81 -1.46
C ARG A 35 9.54 -8.36 -1.02
N ILE A 36 10.49 -7.55 -1.47
CA ILE A 36 10.37 -6.10 -1.39
C ILE A 36 9.42 -5.67 -2.49
N THR A 37 8.43 -4.86 -2.13
CA THR A 37 7.31 -4.49 -3.00
C THR A 37 7.11 -2.99 -3.03
N ARG A 38 6.34 -2.52 -4.01
CA ARG A 38 5.80 -1.16 -4.09
C ARG A 38 4.33 -1.17 -3.71
N GLN A 39 3.86 -0.03 -3.21
CA GLN A 39 2.43 0.19 -3.03
C GLN A 39 1.75 0.09 -4.40
N SER A 40 0.80 -0.84 -4.52
CA SER A 40 0.05 -1.00 -5.76
C SER A 40 -0.94 0.14 -6.00
N LYS A 41 -1.30 0.36 -7.27
CA LYS A 41 -2.37 1.28 -7.70
C LYS A 41 -3.77 0.65 -7.52
N ARG A 42 -3.95 -0.15 -6.48
CA ARG A 42 -5.19 -0.89 -6.22
C ARG A 42 -6.35 0.10 -6.09
N ARG A 43 -7.37 -0.06 -6.93
CA ARG A 43 -8.56 0.80 -6.91
C ARG A 43 -9.71 0.09 -6.20
N TRP A 44 -10.58 0.88 -5.61
CA TRP A 44 -11.84 0.42 -5.06
C TRP A 44 -12.96 1.01 -5.93
N GLU A 45 -13.86 0.17 -6.40
CA GLU A 45 -15.10 0.59 -7.05
C GLU A 45 -16.22 0.57 -6.02
N ASP A 46 -16.51 1.75 -5.48
CA ASP A 46 -17.44 1.93 -4.37
C ASP A 46 -18.90 1.89 -4.85
N TYR A 47 -19.77 1.28 -4.07
CA TYR A 47 -21.23 1.43 -4.18
C TYR A 47 -21.87 1.49 -2.80
N PHE A 48 -23.03 2.15 -2.72
CA PHE A 48 -23.72 2.36 -1.45
C PHE A 48 -25.00 1.54 -1.39
N GLU A 49 -25.10 0.67 -0.38
CA GLU A 49 -26.33 -0.09 -0.11
C GLU A 49 -27.15 0.63 0.96
N ALA A 50 -28.33 1.12 0.58
CA ALA A 50 -29.27 1.73 1.50
C ALA A 50 -29.94 0.66 2.38
N ARG A 51 -29.97 0.90 3.68
CA ARG A 51 -30.64 0.06 4.67
C ARG A 51 -31.45 0.91 5.63
N VAL A 52 -32.37 0.26 6.34
CA VAL A 52 -33.23 0.90 7.34
C VAL A 52 -32.87 0.32 8.70
N ASP A 53 -32.60 1.19 9.67
CA ASP A 53 -32.34 0.78 11.05
C ASP A 53 -33.66 0.39 11.76
N PRO A 54 -33.60 -0.24 12.94
CA PRO A 54 -34.81 -0.60 13.70
C PRO A 54 -35.72 0.57 14.10
N PHE A 55 -35.22 1.81 14.03
CA PHE A 55 -35.97 3.04 14.30
C PHE A 55 -36.51 3.71 13.04
N GLY A 56 -36.42 3.06 11.88
CA GLY A 56 -36.93 3.55 10.60
C GLY A 56 -36.03 4.56 9.89
N ARG A 57 -34.77 4.74 10.31
CA ARG A 57 -33.83 5.70 9.72
C ARG A 57 -33.01 5.04 8.63
N THR A 58 -32.89 5.71 7.49
CA THR A 58 -32.01 5.25 6.40
C THR A 58 -30.55 5.44 6.77
N TYR A 59 -29.75 4.41 6.56
CA TYR A 59 -28.30 4.45 6.63
C TYR A 59 -27.70 3.72 5.42
N TYR A 60 -26.45 4.02 5.09
CA TYR A 60 -25.81 3.47 3.90
C TYR A 60 -24.56 2.69 4.29
N TRP A 61 -24.46 1.45 3.80
CA TRP A 61 -23.20 0.73 3.81
C TRP A 61 -22.40 1.12 2.58
N MET A 62 -21.18 1.61 2.79
CA MET A 62 -20.20 1.71 1.73
C MET A 62 -19.64 0.30 1.49
N LEU A 63 -19.95 -0.24 0.32
CA LEU A 63 -19.46 -1.50 -0.19
C LEU A 63 -18.62 -1.20 -1.43
N GLY A 64 -17.96 -2.22 -1.96
CA GLY A 64 -17.19 -2.05 -3.17
C GLY A 64 -16.43 -3.29 -3.53
N ASN A 65 -15.95 -3.29 -4.76
CA ASN A 65 -15.10 -4.34 -5.28
C ASN A 65 -13.67 -3.81 -5.42
N VAL A 66 -12.72 -4.67 -5.08
CA VAL A 66 -11.32 -4.39 -5.37
C VAL A 66 -11.09 -4.58 -6.87
N ILE A 67 -10.49 -3.57 -7.51
CA ILE A 67 -9.93 -3.69 -8.85
C ILE A 67 -8.42 -3.85 -8.72
N GLU A 68 -7.91 -4.98 -9.19
CA GLU A 68 -6.48 -5.33 -9.21
C GLU A 68 -5.98 -5.33 -10.67
N ASP A 69 -5.72 -4.14 -11.22
CA ASP A 69 -5.26 -3.94 -12.60
C ASP A 69 -3.87 -3.29 -12.67
N ASP A 70 -3.13 -3.31 -11.57
CA ASP A 70 -1.75 -2.85 -11.55
C ASP A 70 -0.83 -3.92 -12.13
N ASP A 71 -0.30 -3.65 -13.33
CA ASP A 71 0.59 -4.54 -14.08
C ASP A 71 2.03 -4.55 -13.58
N GLU A 72 2.41 -3.69 -12.62
CA GLU A 72 3.76 -3.67 -12.07
C GLU A 72 4.10 -5.02 -11.41
N PRO A 73 5.25 -5.63 -11.73
CA PRO A 73 5.61 -6.96 -11.23
C PRO A 73 5.95 -6.97 -9.74
N ASP A 74 6.30 -5.81 -9.18
CA ASP A 74 6.64 -5.64 -7.76
C ASP A 74 5.50 -5.01 -6.93
N ALA A 75 4.28 -4.98 -7.48
CA ALA A 75 3.08 -4.61 -6.74
C ALA A 75 2.84 -5.54 -5.54
N ASP A 76 2.55 -4.95 -4.37
CA ASP A 76 2.35 -5.68 -3.11
C ASP A 76 1.28 -6.78 -3.15
N TYR A 77 0.13 -6.52 -3.77
CA TYR A 77 -0.96 -7.52 -3.87
C TYR A 77 -0.53 -8.79 -4.64
N LYS A 78 0.30 -8.66 -5.68
CA LYS A 78 0.80 -9.81 -6.47
C LYS A 78 1.69 -10.70 -5.63
N ALA A 79 2.57 -10.12 -4.82
CA ALA A 79 3.42 -10.90 -3.93
C ALA A 79 2.57 -11.77 -2.98
N ILE A 80 1.47 -11.21 -2.46
CA ILE A 80 0.53 -11.93 -1.60
C ILE A 80 -0.18 -13.05 -2.37
N GLN A 81 -0.72 -12.77 -3.56
CA GLN A 81 -1.37 -13.78 -4.41
C GLN A 81 -0.44 -14.93 -4.80
N GLU A 82 0.84 -14.63 -5.00
CA GLU A 82 1.86 -15.63 -5.33
C GLU A 82 2.38 -16.40 -4.09
N GLY A 83 1.92 -16.08 -2.88
CA GLY A 83 2.30 -16.77 -1.64
C GLY A 83 3.60 -16.27 -1.00
N TYR A 84 4.00 -15.03 -1.26
CA TYR A 84 5.10 -14.34 -0.61
C TYR A 84 4.60 -13.33 0.43
N VAL A 85 5.39 -13.09 1.47
CA VAL A 85 5.21 -11.92 2.36
C VAL A 85 5.61 -10.67 1.58
N SER A 86 4.74 -9.67 1.51
CA SER A 86 5.03 -8.36 0.92
C SER A 86 5.62 -7.45 1.98
N ILE A 87 6.68 -6.71 1.63
CA ILE A 87 7.35 -5.72 2.47
C ILE A 87 7.54 -4.46 1.63
N THR A 88 6.73 -3.43 1.91
CA THR A 88 6.75 -2.16 1.20
C THR A 88 7.31 -1.06 2.11
N PRO A 89 8.46 -0.44 1.79
CA PRO A 89 8.91 0.75 2.49
C PRO A 89 7.99 1.93 2.14
N ILE A 90 7.43 2.59 3.14
CA ILE A 90 6.52 3.73 2.99
C ILE A 90 7.04 4.94 3.75
N SER A 91 6.88 6.12 3.14
CA SER A 91 7.14 7.42 3.77
C SER A 91 5.82 8.03 4.25
N VAL A 92 5.85 8.79 5.34
CA VAL A 92 4.68 9.58 5.78
C VAL A 92 4.47 10.86 4.94
N PHE A 93 5.48 11.27 4.18
CA PHE A 93 5.41 12.44 3.31
C PHE A 93 4.77 12.08 1.97
N LEU A 94 3.74 12.83 1.57
CA LEU A 94 2.98 12.62 0.33
C LEU A 94 3.34 13.63 -0.78
N THR A 95 4.26 14.57 -0.50
CA THR A 95 4.73 15.52 -1.52
C THR A 95 5.34 14.73 -2.67
N ASP A 96 4.84 14.96 -3.90
CA ASP A 96 5.53 14.48 -5.10
C ASP A 96 6.77 15.35 -5.31
N GLU A 97 7.90 14.91 -4.75
CA GLU A 97 9.18 15.60 -4.83
C GLU A 97 9.63 15.84 -6.29
N LYS A 98 9.27 14.95 -7.22
CA LYS A 98 9.61 15.13 -8.64
C LYS A 98 8.82 16.29 -9.25
N LEU A 99 7.53 16.42 -8.91
CA LEU A 99 6.71 17.54 -9.36
C LEU A 99 7.09 18.83 -8.64
N PHE A 100 7.36 18.77 -7.33
CA PHE A 100 7.80 19.91 -6.53
C PHE A 100 9.04 20.59 -7.14
N GLU A 101 10.07 19.81 -7.50
CA GLU A 101 11.28 20.35 -8.13
C GLU A 101 11.01 20.94 -9.52
N LYS A 102 10.09 20.33 -10.30
CA LYS A 102 9.65 20.93 -11.59
C LYS A 102 8.97 22.29 -11.37
N LEU A 103 8.10 22.40 -10.37
CA LEU A 103 7.39 23.65 -10.07
C LEU A 103 8.33 24.74 -9.54
N LYS A 104 9.31 24.37 -8.71
CA LYS A 104 10.37 25.29 -8.27
C LYS A 104 11.13 25.91 -9.43
N ASN A 105 11.43 25.13 -10.46
CA ASN A 105 12.12 25.62 -11.66
C ASN A 105 11.28 26.61 -12.48
N LEU A 106 9.96 26.66 -12.27
CA LEU A 106 9.07 27.65 -12.88
C LEU A 106 8.97 28.95 -12.07
N MET A 107 9.50 28.98 -10.85
CA MET A 107 9.47 30.19 -10.03
C MET A 107 10.29 31.30 -10.69
N PRO A 108 9.81 32.55 -10.70
CA PRO A 108 10.59 33.67 -11.18
C PRO A 108 11.88 33.78 -10.35
N LYS A 109 13.01 34.02 -11.02
CA LYS A 109 14.24 34.37 -10.31
C LYS A 109 13.97 35.66 -9.54
N MET A 110 14.07 35.60 -8.21
CA MET A 110 14.01 36.81 -7.40
C MET A 110 15.19 37.71 -7.81
N ALA A 111 14.87 38.95 -8.17
CA ALA A 111 15.84 40.00 -8.50
C ALA A 111 16.58 40.48 -7.23
#